data_AF-A0A7S2IHE0-F1
#
_entry.id   AF-A0A7S2IHE0-F1
#
_cell.length_a   1.000
_cell.length_b   1.000
_cell.length_c   1.000
_cell.angle_alpha   90.00
_cell.angle_beta   90.00
_cell.angle_gamma   90.00
#
_symmetry.space_group_name_H-M   'P 1'
#
loop_
_entity.id
_entity.type
_entity.pdbx_description
1 polymer ?
#
loop_
_entity_poly.entity_id
_entity_poly.type
_entity_poly.pdbx_seq_one_letter_code
_entity_poly.pdbx_strand_id
1 'polypeptide(L)'
;QFCYGVNEDSTCDGSKETLPLKDGFECKNCFVSASADAFYKLNYSLTSLHSVTVGLKDIHLRASAGVHRDLTESGTLTQGTYTFPGSDHPTTIMDRLVGCPVCLRVNIMVGAPTSLDYQVTWSSQGEAEAGATLDLDLGDNYVHYE
;
A
#
# COMPACT_ATOMS: atom_id res chain seq x y z
N GLN A 1 10.29 -0.73 10.09
CA GLN A 1 9.45 -0.41 8.94
C GLN A 1 8.62 -1.59 8.55
N PHE A 2 7.32 -1.37 8.46
CA PHE A 2 6.34 -2.28 7.88
C PHE A 2 5.98 -1.73 6.51
N CYS A 3 5.82 -2.64 5.55
CA CYS A 3 5.36 -2.37 4.21
C CYS A 3 4.19 -3.31 3.94
N TYR A 4 3.07 -2.75 3.49
CA TYR A 4 1.91 -3.52 3.12
C TYR A 4 1.16 -2.84 1.99
N GLY A 5 0.72 -3.60 1.00
CA GLY A 5 0.01 -3.04 -0.12
C GLY A 5 -0.70 -4.09 -0.94
N VAL A 6 -1.00 -3.69 -2.17
CA VAL A 6 -1.39 -4.61 -3.21
C VAL A 6 -0.47 -4.41 -4.40
N ASN A 7 0.08 -5.54 -4.85
CA ASN A 7 1.09 -5.60 -5.91
C ASN A 7 2.32 -4.72 -5.64
N GLU A 8 2.66 -4.46 -4.39
CA GLU A 8 3.85 -3.74 -3.95
C GLU A 8 5.09 -4.65 -3.91
N ASP A 9 6.26 -4.10 -4.23
CA ASP A 9 7.52 -4.80 -4.07
C ASP A 9 8.03 -4.77 -2.62
N SER A 10 9.17 -5.43 -2.36
CA SER A 10 9.76 -5.49 -1.02
C SER A 10 10.24 -4.14 -0.45
N THR A 11 10.31 -3.10 -1.29
CA THR A 11 10.74 -1.75 -0.90
C THR A 11 9.57 -0.83 -0.57
N CYS A 12 8.33 -1.23 -0.90
CA CYS A 12 7.13 -0.40 -0.82
C CYS A 12 7.07 0.78 -1.80
N ASP A 13 8.02 0.87 -2.72
CA ASP A 13 8.18 2.03 -3.60
C ASP A 13 7.81 1.74 -5.06
N GLY A 14 7.49 0.48 -5.38
CA GLY A 14 7.21 0.03 -6.73
C GLY A 14 6.24 -1.13 -6.80
N SER A 15 5.91 -1.52 -8.04
CA SER A 15 5.09 -2.70 -8.28
C SER A 15 5.92 -3.97 -8.31
N LYS A 16 5.42 -5.03 -7.68
CA LYS A 16 6.03 -6.36 -7.72
C LYS A 16 6.00 -6.96 -9.13
N GLU A 17 4.86 -6.84 -9.82
CA GLU A 17 4.61 -7.44 -11.12
C GLU A 17 3.81 -6.50 -12.03
N THR A 18 3.92 -6.68 -13.35
CA THR A 18 3.06 -5.99 -14.32
C THR A 18 1.71 -6.70 -14.39
N LEU A 19 0.61 -5.95 -14.27
CA LEU A 19 -0.73 -6.54 -14.25
C LEU A 19 -1.33 -6.57 -15.65
N PRO A 20 -1.84 -7.72 -16.13
CA PRO A 20 -2.55 -7.77 -17.40
C PRO A 20 -3.93 -7.11 -17.26
N LEU A 21 -4.20 -6.13 -18.12
CA LEU A 21 -5.51 -5.48 -18.26
C LEU A 21 -6.26 -6.06 -19.47
N LYS A 22 -7.54 -5.69 -19.65
CA LYS A 22 -8.31 -6.16 -20.82
C LYS A 22 -7.74 -5.58 -22.12
N ASP A 23 -8.07 -6.23 -23.24
CA ASP A 23 -7.77 -5.79 -24.60
C ASP A 23 -6.28 -5.61 -24.91
N GLY A 24 -5.42 -6.37 -24.23
CA GLY A 24 -3.96 -6.34 -24.44
C GLY A 24 -3.27 -5.13 -23.83
N PHE A 25 -3.95 -4.38 -22.96
CA PHE A 25 -3.31 -3.38 -22.11
C PHE A 25 -2.56 -4.05 -20.96
N GLU A 26 -1.47 -3.44 -20.54
CA GLU A 26 -0.67 -3.83 -19.39
C GLU A 26 -0.61 -2.67 -18.40
N CYS A 27 -0.59 -3.00 -17.11
CA CYS A 27 -0.44 -2.05 -16.03
C CYS A 27 0.99 -2.15 -15.48
N LYS A 28 1.89 -1.30 -15.99
CA LYS A 28 3.26 -1.16 -15.52
C LYS A 28 3.28 -0.24 -14.30
N ASN A 29 4.07 -0.58 -13.28
CA ASN A 29 4.15 0.19 -12.03
C ASN A 29 2.78 0.38 -11.34
N CYS A 30 1.87 -0.59 -11.46
CA CYS A 30 0.55 -0.50 -10.85
C CYS A 30 0.53 -1.12 -9.46
N PHE A 31 0.56 -0.29 -8.42
CA PHE A 31 0.57 -0.74 -7.04
C PHE A 31 -0.10 0.28 -6.13
N VAL A 32 -0.51 -0.19 -4.96
CA VAL A 32 -0.87 0.67 -3.83
C VAL A 32 -0.12 0.12 -2.63
N SER A 33 0.60 0.96 -1.90
CA SER A 33 1.37 0.56 -0.72
C SER A 33 1.19 1.55 0.41
N ALA A 34 1.27 1.04 1.63
CA ALA A 34 1.38 1.80 2.84
C ALA A 34 2.64 1.33 3.58
N SER A 35 3.47 2.27 3.99
CA SER A 35 4.63 1.99 4.84
C SER A 35 4.56 2.82 6.11
N ALA A 36 5.02 2.24 7.22
CA ALA A 36 5.07 2.92 8.51
C ALA A 36 6.07 2.24 9.43
N ASP A 37 6.62 2.96 10.39
CA ASP A 37 7.43 2.42 11.48
C ASP A 37 6.61 2.28 12.76
N ALA A 38 6.35 1.05 13.22
CA ALA A 38 5.79 0.90 14.57
C ALA A 38 6.88 1.16 15.61
N PHE A 39 6.52 1.90 16.65
CA PHE A 39 7.37 2.15 17.80
C PHE A 39 6.59 1.96 19.10
N TYR A 40 7.33 1.67 20.16
CA TYR A 40 6.82 1.71 21.51
C TYR A 40 7.84 2.38 22.42
N LYS A 41 7.36 3.09 23.43
CA LYS A 41 8.17 3.69 24.49
C LYS A 41 7.57 3.29 25.83
N LEU A 42 8.37 2.68 26.68
CA LEU A 42 8.00 2.31 28.04
C LEU A 42 8.72 3.24 29.00
N ASN A 43 7.97 3.95 29.83
CA ASN A 43 8.52 4.71 30.94
C ASN A 43 8.21 3.96 32.23
N TYR A 44 9.25 3.48 32.91
CA TYR A 44 9.13 2.74 34.16
C TYR A 44 10.24 3.12 35.13
N SER A 45 9.92 3.02 36.42
CA SER A 45 10.89 2.96 37.52
C SER A 45 11.04 1.51 38.01
N LEU A 46 11.99 1.26 38.92
CA LEU A 46 12.36 -0.06 39.46
C LEU A 46 11.20 -1.03 39.75
N THR A 47 10.01 -0.51 40.13
CA THR A 47 8.84 -1.35 40.45
C THR A 47 7.52 -0.89 39.81
N SER A 48 7.50 0.20 39.03
CA SER A 48 6.25 0.75 38.49
C SER A 48 6.39 1.19 37.05
N LEU A 49 5.43 0.79 36.22
CA LEU A 49 5.21 1.37 34.90
C LEU A 49 4.50 2.72 35.09
N HIS A 50 5.03 3.77 34.48
CA HIS A 50 4.51 5.14 34.57
C HIS A 50 3.79 5.57 33.31
N SER A 51 4.26 5.16 32.14
CA SER A 51 3.54 5.40 30.90
C SER A 51 3.98 4.46 29.79
N VAL A 52 3.08 4.28 28.83
CA VAL A 52 3.27 3.50 27.62
C VAL A 52 2.84 4.35 26.44
N THR A 53 3.75 4.56 25.49
CA THR A 53 3.41 5.10 24.18
C THR A 53 3.53 3.98 23.16
N VAL A 54 2.49 3.77 22.37
CA VAL A 54 2.55 2.90 21.19
C VAL A 54 2.04 3.69 20.00
N GLY A 55 2.73 3.59 18.87
CA GLY A 55 2.34 4.33 17.68
C GLY A 55 3.00 3.84 16.40
N LEU A 56 2.62 4.51 15.33
CA LEU A 56 3.18 4.42 13.99
C LEU A 56 3.80 5.78 13.67
N LYS A 57 5.04 5.80 13.19
CA LYS A 57 5.71 7.01 12.69
C LYS A 57 6.03 6.85 11.21
N ASP A 58 6.30 7.96 10.54
CA ASP A 58 6.72 7.98 9.13
C ASP A 58 5.74 7.20 8.24
N ILE A 59 4.44 7.50 8.35
CA ILE A 59 3.40 6.81 7.58
C ILE A 59 3.35 7.38 6.17
N HIS A 60 3.69 6.57 5.18
CA HIS A 60 3.59 6.91 3.76
C HIS A 60 2.56 6.04 3.06
N LEU A 61 1.67 6.66 2.30
CA LEU A 61 0.75 6.00 1.40
C LEU A 61 1.14 6.32 -0.04
N ARG A 62 1.46 5.29 -0.82
CA ARG A 62 1.83 5.42 -2.23
C ARG A 62 0.85 4.66 -3.10
N ALA A 63 0.55 5.22 -4.25
CA ALA A 63 -0.19 4.55 -5.29
C ALA A 63 0.38 4.97 -6.63
N SER A 64 0.52 4.03 -7.54
CA SER A 64 0.88 4.33 -8.93
C SER A 64 0.08 3.44 -9.85
N ALA A 65 -0.26 3.97 -11.02
CA ALA A 65 -0.90 3.23 -12.08
C ALA A 65 -0.39 3.76 -13.41
N GLY A 66 0.31 2.91 -14.19
CA GLY A 66 0.76 3.21 -15.55
C GLY A 66 0.18 2.20 -16.53
N VAL A 67 -0.71 2.64 -17.40
CA VAL A 67 -1.29 1.80 -18.45
C VAL A 67 -0.44 1.91 -19.72
N HIS A 68 -0.09 0.76 -20.29
CA HIS A 68 0.76 0.63 -21.45
C HIS A 68 0.14 -0.34 -22.48
N ARG A 69 0.30 -0.04 -23.78
CA ARG A 69 -0.04 -0.96 -24.87
C ARG A 69 0.73 -0.64 -26.14
N ASP A 70 1.18 -1.69 -26.82
CA ASP A 70 1.67 -1.63 -28.19
C ASP A 70 0.47 -1.57 -29.16
N LEU A 71 0.25 -0.41 -29.79
CA LEU A 71 -0.89 -0.22 -30.68
C LEU A 71 -0.48 -0.45 -32.13
N THR A 72 -0.85 -1.62 -32.66
CA THR A 72 -0.72 -1.92 -34.10
C THR A 72 -1.83 -1.26 -34.93
N GLU A 73 -2.96 -0.87 -34.31
CA GLU A 73 -4.09 -0.20 -34.97
C GLU A 73 -4.73 0.88 -34.07
N SER A 74 -5.32 1.90 -34.70
CA SER A 74 -6.14 2.91 -34.02
C SER A 74 -7.45 2.28 -33.52
N GLY A 75 -7.84 2.52 -32.28
CA GLY A 75 -9.02 1.93 -31.65
C GLY A 75 -9.77 2.91 -30.75
N THR A 76 -10.91 2.46 -30.24
CA THR A 76 -11.83 3.28 -29.43
C THR A 76 -11.49 3.26 -27.94
N LEU A 77 -12.05 4.22 -27.21
CA LEU A 77 -12.09 4.29 -25.74
C LEU A 77 -12.34 2.90 -25.11
N THR A 78 -11.34 2.33 -24.42
CA THR A 78 -11.53 1.14 -23.59
C THR A 78 -11.65 1.58 -22.14
N GLN A 79 -12.69 1.06 -21.46
CA GLN A 79 -12.88 1.25 -20.02
C GLN A 79 -13.06 -0.10 -19.32
N GLY A 80 -12.58 -0.18 -18.10
CA GLY A 80 -12.73 -1.39 -17.29
C GLY A 80 -12.35 -1.17 -15.84
N THR A 81 -12.67 -2.17 -15.04
CA THR A 81 -12.28 -2.27 -13.64
C THR A 81 -11.43 -3.51 -13.47
N TYR A 82 -10.25 -3.36 -12.87
CA TYR A 82 -9.39 -4.47 -12.48
C TYR A 82 -9.32 -4.53 -10.95
N THR A 83 -9.88 -5.58 -10.35
CA THR A 83 -9.74 -5.82 -8.91
C THR A 83 -8.38 -6.44 -8.65
N PHE A 84 -7.60 -5.83 -7.77
CA PHE A 84 -6.27 -6.35 -7.49
C PHE A 84 -6.36 -7.68 -6.72
N PRO A 85 -5.56 -8.70 -7.09
CA PRO A 85 -5.55 -9.98 -6.38
C PRO A 85 -5.22 -9.83 -4.89
N GLY A 86 -6.00 -10.47 -4.02
CA GLY A 86 -5.79 -10.48 -2.57
C GLY A 86 -6.25 -9.22 -1.82
N SER A 87 -6.83 -8.23 -2.51
CA SER A 87 -7.35 -7.00 -1.90
C SER A 87 -8.62 -7.20 -1.05
N ASP A 88 -9.28 -8.35 -1.20
CA ASP A 88 -10.52 -8.74 -0.51
C ASP A 88 -10.30 -9.30 0.90
N HIS A 89 -9.03 -9.48 1.34
CA HIS A 89 -8.70 -10.05 2.63
C HIS A 89 -7.83 -9.10 3.48
N PRO A 90 -8.14 -8.92 4.78
CA PRO A 90 -7.26 -8.20 5.68
C PRO A 90 -6.02 -9.04 6.00
N THR A 91 -4.85 -8.39 5.94
CA THR A 91 -3.56 -9.02 6.24
C THR A 91 -3.06 -8.59 7.60
N THR A 92 -2.56 -9.54 8.39
CA THR A 92 -1.90 -9.26 9.66
C THR A 92 -0.47 -8.81 9.41
N ILE A 93 -0.18 -7.55 9.71
CA ILE A 93 1.15 -6.96 9.50
C ILE A 93 2.03 -7.11 10.75
N MET A 94 1.42 -7.09 11.93
CA MET A 94 2.13 -7.35 13.17
C MET A 94 1.27 -8.15 14.12
N ASP A 95 1.83 -9.24 14.65
CA ASP A 95 1.27 -10.00 15.75
C ASP A 95 2.40 -10.40 16.69
N ARG A 96 2.77 -9.46 17.59
CA ARG A 96 3.94 -9.59 18.44
C ARG A 96 3.64 -9.19 19.88
N LEU A 97 4.29 -9.89 20.80
CA LEU A 97 4.31 -9.54 22.22
C LEU A 97 5.44 -8.52 22.43
N VAL A 98 5.08 -7.31 22.86
CA VAL A 98 6.00 -6.16 22.88
C VAL A 98 6.66 -5.91 24.24
N GLY A 99 6.25 -6.62 25.31
CA GLY A 99 6.97 -6.62 26.59
C GLY A 99 6.21 -7.17 27.80
N CYS A 100 6.95 -7.70 28.78
CA CYS A 100 6.49 -8.17 30.10
C CYS A 100 6.98 -7.21 31.21
N PRO A 101 6.27 -7.02 32.35
CA PRO A 101 5.31 -7.94 33.00
C PRO A 101 3.83 -7.82 32.58
N VAL A 102 3.47 -6.84 31.75
CA VAL A 102 2.07 -6.62 31.31
C VAL A 102 1.65 -7.43 30.07
N CYS A 103 2.58 -8.17 29.46
CA CYS A 103 2.34 -9.07 28.32
C CYS A 103 1.51 -8.42 27.19
N LEU A 104 1.81 -7.18 26.83
CA LEU A 104 1.03 -6.46 25.83
C LEU A 104 1.26 -7.12 24.45
N ARG A 105 0.21 -7.76 23.91
CA ARG A 105 0.21 -8.29 22.55
C ARG A 105 -0.38 -7.24 21.64
N VAL A 106 0.37 -6.82 20.64
CA VAL A 106 -0.10 -5.87 19.63
C VAL A 106 -0.38 -6.66 18.36
N ASN A 107 -1.64 -6.62 17.94
CA ASN A 107 -2.14 -7.19 16.70
C ASN A 107 -2.60 -6.05 15.79
N ILE A 108 -1.93 -5.87 14.65
CA ILE A 108 -2.26 -4.86 13.65
C ILE A 108 -2.64 -5.59 12.37
N MET A 109 -3.87 -5.35 11.92
CA MET A 109 -4.41 -5.85 10.67
C MET A 109 -4.76 -4.67 9.78
N VAL A 110 -4.50 -4.81 8.48
CA VAL A 110 -4.91 -3.82 7.47
C VAL A 110 -5.62 -4.54 6.34
N GLY A 111 -6.76 -4.01 5.93
CA GLY A 111 -7.47 -4.41 4.73
C GLY A 111 -7.66 -3.20 3.84
N ALA A 112 -7.29 -3.32 2.56
CA ALA A 112 -7.47 -2.28 1.56
C ALA A 112 -8.09 -2.92 0.31
N PRO A 113 -9.43 -3.00 0.22
CA PRO A 113 -10.08 -3.39 -1.02
C PRO A 113 -9.73 -2.35 -2.07
N THR A 114 -9.03 -2.77 -3.12
CA THR A 114 -8.52 -1.90 -4.16
C THR A 114 -8.94 -2.44 -5.52
N SER A 115 -9.51 -1.54 -6.32
CA SER A 115 -9.81 -1.76 -7.72
C SER A 115 -9.27 -0.60 -8.53
N LEU A 116 -8.72 -0.89 -9.71
CA LEU A 116 -8.28 0.09 -10.67
C LEU A 116 -9.38 0.27 -11.72
N ASP A 117 -10.05 1.42 -11.68
CA ASP A 117 -10.90 1.88 -12.77
C ASP A 117 -10.04 2.64 -13.78
N TYR A 118 -10.06 2.21 -15.04
CA TYR A 118 -9.27 2.82 -16.09
C TYR A 118 -10.13 3.16 -17.31
N GLN A 119 -9.77 4.26 -17.96
CA GLN A 119 -10.37 4.72 -19.20
C GLN A 119 -9.26 5.28 -20.09
N VAL A 120 -9.00 4.63 -21.22
CA VAL A 120 -7.89 4.98 -22.11
C VAL A 120 -8.43 5.31 -23.50
N THR A 121 -8.02 6.47 -24.03
CA THR A 121 -8.28 6.89 -25.42
C THR A 121 -6.96 7.05 -26.15
N TRP A 122 -6.85 6.53 -27.37
CA TRP A 122 -5.68 6.74 -28.23
C TRP A 122 -6.11 7.06 -29.65
N SER A 123 -5.30 7.83 -30.38
CA SER A 123 -5.65 8.36 -31.70
C SER A 123 -4.60 8.11 -32.79
N SER A 124 -3.59 7.28 -32.54
CA SER A 124 -2.53 6.98 -33.51
C SER A 124 -1.91 5.59 -33.34
N GLN A 125 -1.20 5.12 -34.38
CA GLN A 125 -0.32 3.96 -34.29
C GLN A 125 0.94 4.34 -33.49
N GLY A 126 1.35 3.49 -32.54
CA GLY A 126 2.49 3.74 -31.66
C GLY A 126 2.32 3.15 -30.25
N GLU A 127 3.26 3.44 -29.36
CA GLU A 127 3.14 3.09 -27.94
C GLU A 127 2.20 4.09 -27.25
N ALA A 128 1.17 3.60 -26.57
CA ALA A 128 0.36 4.42 -25.66
C ALA A 128 0.81 4.16 -24.22
N GLU A 129 1.24 5.23 -23.56
CA GLU A 129 1.58 5.23 -22.13
C GLU A 129 0.81 6.36 -21.44
N ALA A 130 0.08 6.03 -20.39
CA ALA A 130 -0.60 6.99 -19.53
C ALA A 130 -0.49 6.52 -18.08
N GLY A 131 -0.10 7.40 -17.17
CA GLY A 131 0.00 7.01 -15.77
C GLY A 131 -0.15 8.16 -14.79
N ALA A 132 -0.44 7.79 -13.54
CA ALA A 132 -0.55 8.68 -12.41
C ALA A 132 0.16 8.07 -11.21
N THR A 133 0.79 8.92 -10.40
CA THR A 133 1.42 8.53 -9.14
C THR A 133 0.93 9.48 -8.05
N LEU A 134 0.59 8.90 -6.90
CA LEU A 134 0.21 9.56 -5.67
C LEU A 134 1.17 9.11 -4.59
N ASP A 135 1.76 10.07 -3.88
CA ASP A 135 2.57 9.83 -2.68
C ASP A 135 2.10 10.79 -1.59
N LEU A 136 1.60 10.25 -0.49
CA LEU A 136 1.07 10.98 0.64
C LEU A 136 1.86 10.64 1.90
N ASP A 137 2.41 11.66 2.53
CA ASP A 137 2.98 11.58 3.87
C ASP A 137 1.90 11.93 4.89
N LEU A 138 1.55 10.96 5.74
CA LEU A 138 0.53 11.08 6.78
C LEU A 138 1.15 11.35 8.18
N GLY A 139 2.49 11.43 8.26
CA GLY A 139 3.22 11.71 9.49
C GLY A 139 3.08 10.64 10.57
N ASP A 140 3.01 11.09 11.82
CA ASP A 140 3.06 10.23 13.01
C ASP A 140 1.71 10.13 13.70
N ASN A 141 1.31 8.92 14.08
CA ASN A 141 0.12 8.64 14.86
C ASN A 141 0.46 7.76 16.07
N TYR A 142 0.24 8.28 17.28
CA TYR A 142 0.55 7.54 18.51
C TYR A 142 -0.48 7.78 19.60
N VAL A 143 -0.62 6.79 20.47
CA VAL A 143 -1.42 6.90 21.69
C VAL A 143 -0.49 6.84 22.89
N HIS A 144 -0.67 7.80 23.79
CA HIS A 144 0.04 7.86 25.06
C HIS A 144 -0.91 7.48 26.20
N TYR A 145 -0.50 6.50 27.00
CA TYR A 145 -1.19 6.06 28.19
C TYR A 145 -0.32 6.35 29.42
N GLU A 146 -0.87 7.02 30.41
CA GLU A 146 -0.28 7.28 31.73
C GLU A 146 -0.94 6.39 32.79
#